data_AF-A0A529LKJ9-F1
#
_entry.id   AF-A0A529LKJ9-F1
#
_cell.length_a   1.000
_cell.length_b   1.000
_cell.length_c   1.000
_cell.angle_alpha   90.00
_cell.angle_beta   90.00
_cell.angle_gamma   90.00
#
_symmetry.space_group_name_H-M   'P 1'
#
loop_
_entity.id
_entity.type
_entity.pdbx_description
1 polymer ?
#
loop_
_entity_poly.entity_id
_entity_poly.type
_entity_poly.pdbx_seq_one_letter_code
_entity_poly.pdbx_strand_id
1 'polypeptide(L)'
;PVPGVADEGIPVKVTINVDPEKGEIVVDVRDNIDNVPGGLNLSENTATGSCRIGVFNNLDESIPHNEGAKSQIKVLLREGSIVGKPKYPVGTSVATTNVNDRLMIAGNCVFSRMGAPYGQAESGSHLPAGVGVISGEDPFKHGKS
;
A
#
# COMPACT_ATOMS: atom_id res chain seq x y z
N PRO A 1 6.04 13.19 -6.15
CA PRO A 1 5.74 13.81 -7.46
C PRO A 1 6.25 12.91 -8.58
N VAL A 2 5.50 12.80 -9.68
CA VAL A 2 5.85 12.03 -10.86
C VAL A 2 5.61 12.91 -12.08
N PRO A 3 6.67 13.48 -12.70
CA PRO A 3 6.53 14.43 -13.78
C PRO A 3 5.65 13.91 -14.93
N GLY A 4 4.66 14.70 -15.34
CA GLY A 4 3.74 14.40 -16.45
C GLY A 4 2.67 13.34 -16.15
N VAL A 5 2.63 12.82 -14.91
CA VAL A 5 1.61 11.84 -14.46
C VAL A 5 0.90 12.33 -13.20
N ALA A 6 1.65 12.80 -12.21
CA ALA A 6 1.18 13.32 -10.94
C ALA A 6 2.19 14.34 -10.41
N ASP A 7 2.20 15.55 -11.01
CA ASP A 7 3.22 16.57 -10.74
C ASP A 7 3.24 17.00 -9.27
N GLU A 8 2.08 17.07 -8.62
CA GLU A 8 1.95 17.38 -7.19
C GLU A 8 2.19 16.15 -6.28
N GLY A 9 2.37 14.97 -6.87
CA GLY A 9 2.41 13.69 -6.17
C GLY A 9 1.04 13.05 -6.00
N ILE A 10 1.04 11.91 -5.32
CA ILE A 10 -0.17 11.10 -5.09
C ILE A 10 -0.40 11.07 -3.59
N PRO A 11 -1.38 11.83 -3.06
CA PRO A 11 -1.76 11.71 -1.66
C PRO A 11 -2.44 10.35 -1.45
N VAL A 12 -2.11 9.69 -0.35
CA VAL A 12 -2.75 8.43 0.07
C VAL A 12 -3.53 8.69 1.34
N LYS A 13 -4.83 8.41 1.31
CA LYS A 13 -5.72 8.49 2.47
C LYS A 13 -6.26 7.12 2.85
N VAL A 14 -6.33 6.88 4.14
CA VAL A 14 -6.91 5.67 4.73
C VAL A 14 -7.66 6.04 5.99
N THR A 15 -8.83 5.46 6.18
CA THR A 15 -9.60 5.54 7.42
C THR A 15 -9.79 4.13 7.95
N ILE A 16 -9.47 3.89 9.21
CA ILE A 16 -9.67 2.59 9.87
C ILE A 16 -10.68 2.77 10.98
N ASN A 17 -11.76 1.99 10.95
CA ASN A 17 -12.77 1.91 11.99
C ASN A 17 -12.68 0.53 12.64
N VAL A 18 -12.65 0.48 13.97
CA VAL A 18 -12.56 -0.76 14.75
C VAL A 18 -13.84 -0.91 15.56
N ASP A 19 -14.51 -2.05 15.40
CA ASP A 19 -15.67 -2.46 16.21
C ASP A 19 -15.28 -3.68 17.06
N PRO A 20 -14.87 -3.48 18.32
CA PRO A 20 -14.41 -4.56 19.18
C PRO A 20 -15.52 -5.53 19.58
N GLU A 21 -16.77 -5.06 19.65
CA GLU A 21 -17.92 -5.90 20.02
C GLU A 21 -18.27 -6.89 18.90
N LYS A 22 -18.16 -6.45 17.64
CA LYS A 22 -18.32 -7.33 16.47
C LYS A 22 -17.06 -8.10 16.10
N GLY A 23 -15.90 -7.69 16.62
CA GLY A 23 -14.60 -8.24 16.22
C GLY A 23 -14.22 -7.90 14.78
N GLU A 24 -14.68 -6.75 14.26
CA GLU A 24 -14.52 -6.35 12.86
C GLU A 24 -13.69 -5.06 12.73
N ILE A 25 -12.86 -4.99 11.70
CA ILE A 25 -12.10 -3.79 11.33
C ILE A 25 -12.46 -3.41 9.89
N VAL A 26 -12.89 -2.17 9.67
CA VAL A 26 -13.20 -1.63 8.35
C VAL A 26 -12.12 -0.64 7.93
N VAL A 27 -11.41 -0.95 6.85
CA VAL A 27 -10.43 -0.09 6.21
C VAL A 27 -11.05 0.55 4.97
N ASP A 28 -11.25 1.86 5.01
CA ASP A 28 -11.83 2.65 3.91
C ASP A 28 -10.75 3.47 3.21
N VAL A 29 -10.58 3.20 1.92
CA VAL A 29 -9.65 3.91 1.03
C VAL A 29 -10.37 4.51 -0.17
N ARG A 30 -11.69 4.72 -0.08
CA ARG A 30 -12.49 5.27 -1.19
C ARG A 30 -12.21 6.75 -1.45
N ASP A 31 -11.78 7.50 -0.44
CA ASP A 31 -11.36 8.92 -0.54
C ASP A 31 -9.90 9.05 -1.02
N ASN A 32 -9.59 8.42 -2.15
CA ASN A 32 -8.33 8.63 -2.87
C ASN A 32 -8.62 9.17 -4.27
N ILE A 33 -7.64 9.81 -4.88
CA ILE A 33 -7.77 10.40 -6.22
C ILE A 33 -8.07 9.33 -7.28
N ASP A 34 -8.52 9.77 -8.45
CA ASP A 34 -8.71 8.88 -9.60
C ASP A 34 -7.40 8.24 -10.05
N ASN A 35 -7.51 7.10 -10.73
CA ASN A 35 -6.38 6.43 -11.33
C ASN A 35 -5.64 7.38 -12.30
N VAL A 36 -4.32 7.30 -12.30
CA VAL A 36 -3.45 8.15 -13.13
C VAL A 36 -2.95 7.37 -14.36
N PRO A 37 -2.55 8.05 -15.44
CA PRO A 37 -1.88 7.39 -16.56
C PRO A 37 -0.65 6.58 -16.12
N GLY A 38 -0.36 5.49 -16.83
CA GLY A 38 0.82 4.65 -16.55
C GLY A 38 0.58 3.62 -15.45
N GLY A 39 1.69 3.15 -14.84
CA GLY A 39 1.73 1.91 -14.05
C GLY A 39 1.62 2.04 -12.54
N LEU A 40 1.46 3.26 -12.00
CA LEU A 40 1.52 3.56 -10.56
C LEU A 40 0.26 3.15 -9.79
N ASN A 41 -0.83 2.84 -10.49
CA ASN A 41 -2.09 2.48 -9.88
C ASN A 41 -1.99 1.13 -9.18
N LEU A 42 -2.65 1.00 -8.04
CA LEU A 42 -2.79 -0.29 -7.38
C LEU A 42 -3.75 -1.18 -8.17
N SER A 43 -3.65 -2.47 -7.94
CA SER A 43 -4.70 -3.42 -8.30
C SER A 43 -5.64 -3.60 -7.11
N GLU A 44 -6.84 -4.14 -7.35
CA GLU A 44 -7.76 -4.52 -6.27
C GLU A 44 -7.08 -5.43 -5.23
N ASN A 45 -6.26 -6.37 -5.71
CA ASN A 45 -5.56 -7.32 -4.86
C ASN A 45 -4.45 -6.66 -4.02
N THR A 46 -3.63 -5.79 -4.63
CA THR A 46 -2.54 -5.12 -3.89
C THR A 46 -3.09 -4.08 -2.91
N ALA A 47 -4.14 -3.33 -3.28
CA ALA A 47 -4.83 -2.42 -2.36
C ALA A 47 -5.42 -3.17 -1.16
N THR A 48 -6.12 -4.28 -1.40
CA THR A 48 -6.69 -5.13 -0.34
C THR A 48 -5.61 -5.70 0.56
N GLY A 49 -4.54 -6.24 -0.03
CA GLY A 49 -3.40 -6.80 0.70
C GLY A 49 -2.75 -5.77 1.62
N SER A 50 -2.42 -4.59 1.11
CA SER A 50 -1.76 -3.54 1.90
C SER A 50 -2.65 -2.94 2.98
N CYS A 51 -3.96 -2.82 2.75
CA CYS A 51 -4.91 -2.45 3.81
C CYS A 51 -4.89 -3.47 4.95
N ARG A 52 -4.87 -4.77 4.64
CA ARG A 52 -4.78 -5.84 5.64
C ARG A 52 -3.44 -5.83 6.36
N ILE A 53 -2.33 -5.65 5.64
CA ILE A 53 -0.99 -5.59 6.26
C ILE A 53 -0.91 -4.41 7.24
N GLY A 54 -1.43 -3.23 6.88
CA GLY A 54 -1.47 -2.08 7.78
C GLY A 54 -2.16 -2.34 9.11
N VAL A 55 -3.20 -3.20 9.11
CA VAL A 55 -3.88 -3.65 10.33
C VAL A 55 -3.06 -4.72 11.05
N PHE A 56 -2.65 -5.79 10.38
CA PHE A 56 -1.94 -6.91 11.01
C PHE A 56 -0.61 -6.53 11.65
N ASN A 57 0.09 -5.53 11.11
CA ASN A 57 1.31 -5.00 11.73
C ASN A 57 1.10 -4.45 13.14
N ASN A 58 -0.16 -4.16 13.51
CA ASN A 58 -0.55 -3.58 14.79
C ASN A 58 -1.32 -4.56 15.68
N LEU A 59 -1.50 -5.80 15.24
CA LEU A 59 -2.13 -6.85 16.03
C LEU A 59 -1.08 -7.81 16.60
N ASP A 60 -1.48 -8.56 17.63
CA ASP A 60 -0.62 -9.55 18.27
C ASP A 60 -0.19 -10.66 17.29
N GLU A 61 1.06 -11.08 17.38
CA GLU A 61 1.64 -12.09 16.48
C GLU A 61 1.03 -13.49 16.63
N SER A 62 0.29 -13.75 17.72
CA SER A 62 -0.43 -15.01 17.92
C SER A 62 -1.66 -15.16 17.01
N ILE A 63 -2.12 -14.09 16.35
CA ILE A 63 -3.25 -14.17 15.42
C ILE A 63 -2.87 -15.02 14.19
N PRO A 64 -3.67 -16.02 13.82
CA PRO A 64 -3.33 -16.91 12.71
C PRO A 64 -3.39 -16.19 11.36
N HIS A 65 -2.35 -16.35 10.54
CA HIS A 65 -2.25 -15.76 9.20
C HIS A 65 -3.06 -16.55 8.15
N ASN A 66 -4.38 -16.66 8.34
CA ASN A 66 -5.29 -17.38 7.45
C ASN A 66 -6.48 -16.51 7.00
N GLU A 67 -7.31 -17.03 6.10
CA GLU A 67 -8.48 -16.27 5.62
C GLU A 67 -9.53 -16.03 6.70
N GLY A 68 -9.59 -16.85 7.76
CA GLY A 68 -10.45 -16.60 8.91
C GLY A 68 -10.15 -15.25 9.56
N ALA A 69 -8.88 -15.02 9.93
CA ALA A 69 -8.45 -13.73 10.48
C ALA A 69 -8.59 -12.59 9.45
N LYS A 70 -8.13 -12.82 8.20
CA LYS A 70 -8.22 -11.81 7.12
C LYS A 70 -9.66 -11.41 6.80
N SER A 71 -10.64 -12.29 7.00
CA SER A 71 -12.05 -12.02 6.70
C SER A 71 -12.70 -11.02 7.67
N GLN A 72 -12.13 -10.82 8.86
CA GLN A 72 -12.58 -9.81 9.83
C GLN A 72 -12.11 -8.39 9.47
N ILE A 73 -11.20 -8.26 8.49
CA ILE A 73 -10.75 -6.98 7.96
C ILE A 73 -11.49 -6.72 6.64
N LYS A 74 -12.49 -5.84 6.69
CA LYS A 74 -13.26 -5.42 5.51
C LYS A 74 -12.56 -4.24 4.84
N VAL A 75 -12.29 -4.36 3.55
CA VAL A 75 -11.64 -3.30 2.78
C VAL A 75 -12.64 -2.69 1.81
N LEU A 76 -12.86 -1.38 1.91
CA LEU A 76 -13.76 -0.63 1.04
C LEU A 76 -12.95 0.08 -0.04
N LEU A 77 -13.17 -0.29 -1.30
CA LEU A 77 -12.44 0.21 -2.47
C LEU A 77 -13.38 0.96 -3.42
N ARG A 78 -12.87 2.04 -4.04
CA ARG A 78 -13.57 2.79 -5.08
C ARG A 78 -13.11 2.35 -6.47
N GLU A 79 -14.07 2.17 -7.38
CA GLU A 79 -13.78 1.94 -8.79
C GLU A 79 -13.26 3.21 -9.47
N GLY A 80 -12.25 3.09 -10.32
CA GLY A 80 -11.54 4.21 -10.94
C GLY A 80 -10.54 4.93 -10.03
N SER A 81 -10.26 4.41 -8.83
CA SER A 81 -9.31 4.99 -7.87
C SER A 81 -7.88 4.51 -8.11
N ILE A 82 -6.88 5.36 -7.85
CA ILE A 82 -5.46 4.97 -7.84
C ILE A 82 -5.14 3.98 -6.71
N VAL A 83 -5.85 4.12 -5.58
CA VAL A 83 -5.85 3.19 -4.45
C VAL A 83 -7.17 2.43 -4.48
N GLY A 84 -7.23 1.32 -5.23
CA GLY A 84 -8.44 0.52 -5.32
C GLY A 84 -8.56 -0.26 -6.62
N LYS A 85 -9.66 -0.04 -7.33
CA LYS A 85 -10.03 -0.81 -8.54
C LYS A 85 -9.87 0.08 -9.78
N PRO A 86 -8.67 0.20 -10.37
CA PRO A 86 -8.43 1.09 -11.50
C PRO A 86 -9.25 0.67 -12.73
N LYS A 87 -9.56 1.64 -13.60
CA LYS A 87 -10.25 1.42 -14.87
C LYS A 87 -9.27 1.48 -16.04
N TYR A 88 -9.53 0.66 -17.06
CA TYR A 88 -8.86 0.75 -18.35
C TYR A 88 -8.93 2.20 -18.88
N PRO A 89 -7.87 2.76 -19.51
CA PRO A 89 -6.65 2.11 -20.00
C PRO A 89 -5.40 2.23 -19.10
N VAL A 90 -5.55 2.43 -17.79
CA VAL A 90 -4.38 2.58 -16.91
C VAL A 90 -3.71 1.23 -16.58
N GLY A 91 -2.43 1.28 -16.19
CA GLY A 91 -1.65 0.10 -15.82
C GLY A 91 -1.43 -0.02 -14.29
N THR A 92 -1.03 -1.22 -13.88
CA THR A 92 -0.73 -1.58 -12.48
C THR A 92 0.67 -2.24 -12.36
N SER A 93 1.62 -1.86 -13.21
CA SER A 93 2.91 -2.55 -13.34
C SER A 93 3.80 -2.45 -12.10
N VAL A 94 3.67 -1.38 -11.32
CA VAL A 94 4.41 -1.19 -10.07
C VAL A 94 3.49 -1.20 -8.84
N ALA A 95 2.32 -1.83 -8.95
CA ALA A 95 1.26 -1.85 -7.94
C ALA A 95 1.62 -2.48 -6.59
N THR A 96 2.76 -3.16 -6.47
CA THR A 96 3.27 -3.72 -5.22
C THR A 96 4.23 -2.78 -4.48
N THR A 97 4.57 -1.64 -5.08
CA THR A 97 5.53 -0.64 -4.57
C THR A 97 4.95 0.78 -4.69
N ASN A 98 5.73 1.79 -4.33
CA ASN A 98 5.39 3.21 -4.50
C ASN A 98 4.12 3.60 -3.72
N VAL A 99 2.97 3.70 -4.42
CA VAL A 99 1.66 3.98 -3.82
C VAL A 99 1.29 2.90 -2.79
N ASN A 100 1.69 1.65 -3.06
CA ASN A 100 1.40 0.52 -2.19
C ASN A 100 2.09 0.66 -0.82
N ASP A 101 3.36 1.06 -0.85
CA ASP A 101 4.17 1.27 0.35
C ASP A 101 3.57 2.40 1.19
N ARG A 102 3.15 3.47 0.53
CA ARG A 102 2.50 4.60 1.19
C ARG A 102 1.15 4.23 1.80
N LEU A 103 0.38 3.35 1.17
CA LEU A 103 -0.87 2.84 1.75
C LEU A 103 -0.62 2.02 3.02
N MET A 104 0.33 1.08 2.96
CA MET A 104 0.68 0.25 4.12
C MET A 104 1.20 1.11 5.28
N ILE A 105 2.10 2.05 5.00
CA ILE A 105 2.66 2.97 6.01
C ILE A 105 1.56 3.87 6.59
N ALA A 106 0.67 4.40 5.76
CA ALA A 106 -0.46 5.21 6.24
C ALA A 106 -1.36 4.39 7.17
N GLY A 107 -1.61 3.11 6.85
CA GLY A 107 -2.33 2.18 7.72
C GLY A 107 -1.67 2.03 9.10
N ASN A 108 -0.35 1.76 9.13
CA ASN A 108 0.41 1.68 10.40
C ASN A 108 0.31 3.00 11.19
N CYS A 109 0.41 4.15 10.52
CA CYS A 109 0.35 5.46 11.16
C CYS A 109 -0.99 5.76 11.82
N VAL A 110 -2.10 5.13 11.41
CA VAL A 110 -3.39 5.32 12.09
C VAL A 110 -3.28 4.88 13.56
N PHE A 111 -2.57 3.79 13.82
CA PHE A 111 -2.38 3.24 15.15
C PHE A 111 -1.40 4.05 16.01
N SER A 112 -0.59 4.95 15.42
CA SER A 112 0.31 5.86 16.18
C SER A 112 -0.42 6.67 17.26
N ARG A 113 -1.70 6.98 17.03
CA ARG A 113 -2.54 7.74 17.96
C ARG A 113 -2.97 6.94 19.20
N MET A 114 -2.80 5.62 19.21
CA MET A 114 -3.12 4.78 20.37
C MET A 114 -2.16 5.01 21.56
N GLY A 115 -0.97 5.57 21.32
CA GLY A 115 0.01 5.85 22.36
C GLY A 115 0.63 4.59 22.97
N ALA A 116 1.48 4.75 23.97
CA ALA A 116 2.15 3.60 24.61
C ALA A 116 1.12 2.70 25.32
N PRO A 117 1.26 1.35 25.24
CA PRO A 117 2.32 0.59 24.56
C PRO A 117 2.02 0.20 23.10
N TYR A 118 0.87 0.60 22.54
CA TYR A 118 0.32 0.05 21.29
C TYR A 118 0.60 0.89 20.03
N GLY A 119 1.09 2.11 20.21
CA GLY A 119 1.35 3.05 19.11
C GLY A 119 2.56 2.65 18.27
N GLN A 120 2.39 2.65 16.95
CA GLN A 120 3.45 2.40 15.98
C GLN A 120 3.85 3.71 15.26
N ALA A 121 5.16 3.98 15.17
CA ALA A 121 5.68 5.12 14.40
C ALA A 121 5.66 4.84 12.88
N GLU A 122 5.81 5.90 12.08
CA GLU A 122 5.96 5.78 10.63
C GLU A 122 7.20 4.94 10.27
N SER A 123 7.06 4.02 9.31
CA SER A 123 8.19 3.27 8.76
C SER A 123 8.91 4.05 7.65
N GLY A 124 10.16 3.72 7.38
CA GLY A 124 10.98 4.40 6.37
C GLY A 124 10.47 4.23 4.93
N SER A 125 10.97 5.07 4.02
CA SER A 125 10.67 4.99 2.59
C SER A 125 11.18 3.67 2.00
N HIS A 126 10.30 2.92 1.33
CA HIS A 126 10.55 1.53 0.92
C HIS A 126 11.47 1.36 -0.31
N LEU A 127 11.73 2.43 -1.07
CA LEU A 127 12.58 2.39 -2.28
C LEU A 127 13.89 3.15 -2.06
N PRO A 128 14.91 2.55 -1.41
CA PRO A 128 16.23 3.17 -1.28
C PRO A 128 16.97 3.17 -2.61
N ALA A 129 18.07 3.93 -2.71
CA ALA A 129 18.91 3.93 -3.91
C ALA A 129 19.41 2.53 -4.32
N GLY A 130 19.48 1.58 -3.38
CA GLY A 130 19.93 0.21 -3.60
C GLY A 130 18.96 -0.71 -4.36
N VAL A 131 17.70 -0.32 -4.60
CA VAL A 131 16.72 -1.13 -5.35
C VAL A 131 16.58 -0.71 -6.82
N GLY A 132 17.53 0.08 -7.33
CA GLY A 132 17.54 0.50 -8.72
C GLY A 132 17.60 -0.69 -9.68
N VAL A 133 16.73 -0.66 -10.70
CA VAL A 133 16.76 -1.64 -11.80
C VAL A 133 17.62 -1.07 -12.91
N ILE A 134 18.66 -1.81 -13.31
CA ILE A 134 19.52 -1.46 -14.45
C ILE A 134 19.30 -2.53 -15.53
N SER A 135 19.06 -2.10 -16.76
CA SER A 135 18.95 -2.97 -17.93
C SER A 135 19.86 -2.48 -19.03
N GLY A 136 20.59 -3.39 -19.68
CA GLY A 136 21.49 -3.07 -20.78
C GLY A 136 22.43 -4.24 -21.06
N GLU A 137 23.41 -3.98 -21.91
CA GLU A 137 24.52 -4.90 -22.12
C GLU A 137 25.57 -4.68 -21.02
N ASP A 138 25.95 -5.75 -20.32
CA ASP A 138 27.03 -5.69 -19.33
C ASP A 138 28.38 -5.61 -20.07
N PRO A 139 29.10 -4.46 -20.01
CA PRO A 139 30.37 -4.29 -20.71
C PRO A 139 31.48 -5.21 -20.17
N PHE A 140 31.28 -5.84 -19.01
CA PHE A 140 32.22 -6.76 -18.38
C PHE A 140 31.74 -8.21 -18.39
N LYS A 141 30.72 -8.55 -19.19
CA LYS A 141 30.19 -9.92 -19.30
C LYS A 141 31.26 -10.96 -19.65
N HIS A 142 32.34 -10.55 -20.32
CA HIS A 142 33.48 -11.38 -20.72
C HIS A 142 34.74 -11.19 -19.86
N GLY A 143 34.62 -10.52 -18.71
CA GLY A 143 35.74 -10.20 -17.82
C GLY A 143 36.35 -8.81 -18.10
N LYS A 144 37.09 -8.30 -17.11
CA LYS A 144 37.93 -7.10 -17.26
C LYS A 144 39.30 -7.52 -17.78
N SER A 145 39.66 -7.09 -18.99
CA SER A 145 41.07 -7.05 -19.43
C SER A 145 41.80 -5.89 -18.76
#